data_AF-A0A7U9RQB9-F1
#
_entry.id   AF-A0A7U9RQB9-F1
#
_cell.length_a   1.000
_cell.length_b   1.000
_cell.length_c   1.000
_cell.angle_alpha   90.00
_cell.angle_beta   90.00
_cell.angle_gamma   90.00
#
_symmetry.space_group_name_H-M   'P 1'
#
loop_
_entity.id
_entity.type
_entity.pdbx_description
1 polymer ?
#
loop_
_entity_poly.entity_id
_entity_poly.type
_entity_poly.pdbx_seq_one_letter_code
_entity_poly.pdbx_strand_id
1 'polypeptide(L)'
;MTQVSEKDKNYLEIEQDLRKRYRKNLWCKFTKAIREYELVQEKDKIAVCISGGKDSMLMAKLFQELKRHNKFAFDIEFLVMDPGYRTENRQLIEQNAKRLNIPLTVFSSDIFASVYNIENSPCYLCARMRRGYLYSKAQEMGCNKIALGHHFDDVIETILMGMLYGAQVQTMMPKLHSTNFEGMELIRPMYLIREEHIEAWRDYNHLRFLQCACKFTENSTFRGDLENTSKRREIKQLIRHLRQINPFVENNIFKSVENVNLSTVIAYKQDGKRHHFLSNYKKTENESASRVLQQNTVSLEQKEKQTDVLSMTTANEKLLHLKNYLRELGSVAVAFSGGVDSTFLLKVAQDVLGDRAIAVTVKSCVFPVREASEADFFCRKEGILQYHYEADVLAIHGFAENPFDRCYHCKRELFRGIQKIAQAHKIASIIEGSNMDDLGDYRPGMRAVAELGIKSPLQEVKLYKKEIRALSQEYQLASWDKPSYACLASRFAYGEKITTEKLSMVEKAEQYLIESGFVQMRVRVHGTLARIEIPEVDFDRMMQKEVRQKVIQKLKEYGFDYITFDLQGYRTGSMNEVLTQ
;
A
#
# COMPACT_ATOMS: atom_id res chain seq x y z
N MET A 1 -44.26 -18.14 12.77
CA MET A 1 -44.29 -17.78 11.34
C MET A 1 -44.18 -16.28 11.24
N THR A 2 -42.97 -15.75 11.16
CA THR A 2 -42.75 -14.31 10.96
C THR A 2 -43.01 -14.00 9.49
N GLN A 3 -44.06 -13.22 9.23
CA GLN A 3 -44.44 -12.76 7.90
C GLN A 3 -43.25 -12.05 7.24
N VAL A 4 -42.89 -12.46 6.02
CA VAL A 4 -41.94 -11.74 5.16
C VAL A 4 -42.54 -10.37 4.89
N SER A 5 -41.86 -9.29 5.29
CA SER A 5 -42.38 -7.94 5.06
C SER A 5 -42.28 -7.61 3.56
N GLU A 6 -43.21 -6.80 3.02
CA GLU A 6 -43.16 -6.33 1.62
C GLU A 6 -41.87 -5.55 1.25
N LYS A 7 -40.97 -5.29 2.21
CA LYS A 7 -39.68 -4.62 2.03
C LYS A 7 -38.49 -5.59 1.91
N ASP A 8 -38.69 -6.89 2.10
CA ASP A 8 -37.59 -7.85 2.08
C ASP A 8 -37.21 -8.26 0.65
N LYS A 9 -35.97 -7.96 0.26
CA LYS A 9 -35.43 -8.34 -1.05
C LYS A 9 -35.42 -9.85 -1.28
N ASN A 10 -35.71 -10.25 -2.52
CA ASN A 10 -35.56 -11.61 -3.00
C ASN A 10 -34.08 -11.96 -3.25
N TYR A 11 -33.71 -13.25 -3.24
CA TYR A 11 -32.35 -13.73 -3.51
C TYR A 11 -31.79 -13.23 -4.85
N LEU A 12 -32.61 -13.06 -5.89
CA LEU A 12 -32.17 -12.53 -7.18
C LEU A 12 -31.70 -11.07 -7.11
N GLU A 13 -32.36 -10.27 -6.28
CA GLU A 13 -31.99 -8.87 -6.04
C GLU A 13 -30.71 -8.80 -5.21
N ILE A 14 -30.58 -9.67 -4.19
CA ILE A 14 -29.37 -9.79 -3.38
C ILE A 14 -28.17 -10.21 -4.25
N GLU A 15 -28.35 -11.13 -5.20
CA GLU A 15 -27.33 -11.49 -6.21
C GLU A 15 -27.02 -10.34 -7.16
N GLN A 16 -28.02 -9.55 -7.55
CA GLN A 16 -27.81 -8.38 -8.39
C GLN A 16 -26.99 -7.30 -7.65
N ASP A 17 -27.20 -7.14 -6.34
CA ASP A 17 -26.42 -6.23 -5.51
C ASP A 17 -24.94 -6.62 -5.45
N LEU A 18 -24.61 -7.92 -5.41
CA LEU A 18 -23.23 -8.41 -5.50
C LEU A 18 -22.57 -8.00 -6.83
N ARG A 19 -23.33 -7.98 -7.92
CA ARG A 19 -22.85 -7.64 -9.27
C ARG A 19 -22.84 -6.14 -9.56
N LYS A 20 -23.64 -5.35 -8.85
CA LYS A 20 -23.75 -3.89 -9.03
C LYS A 20 -23.11 -3.15 -7.85
N ARG A 21 -23.86 -2.99 -6.76
CA ARG A 21 -23.49 -2.17 -5.60
C ARG A 21 -22.19 -2.64 -4.93
N TYR A 22 -22.06 -3.94 -4.70
CA TYR A 22 -20.90 -4.54 -4.03
C TYR A 22 -19.89 -5.15 -5.00
N ARG A 23 -19.97 -4.78 -6.29
CA ARG A 23 -19.10 -5.32 -7.33
C ARG A 23 -17.62 -5.12 -7.03
N LYS A 24 -17.22 -3.89 -6.71
CA LYS A 24 -15.81 -3.51 -6.51
C LYS A 24 -15.24 -4.13 -5.23
N ASN A 25 -16.04 -4.16 -4.18
CA ASN A 25 -15.59 -4.41 -2.81
C ASN A 25 -15.76 -5.87 -2.36
N LEU A 26 -16.74 -6.59 -2.89
CA LEU A 26 -16.95 -8.02 -2.62
C LEU A 26 -16.59 -8.87 -3.84
N TRP A 27 -17.32 -8.73 -4.95
CA TRP A 27 -17.19 -9.63 -6.11
C TRP A 27 -15.79 -9.59 -6.77
N CYS A 28 -15.26 -8.40 -7.05
CA CYS A 28 -13.92 -8.24 -7.61
C CYS A 28 -12.82 -8.76 -6.67
N LYS A 29 -12.99 -8.58 -5.36
CA LYS A 29 -12.01 -9.02 -4.35
C LYS A 29 -12.01 -10.54 -4.21
N PHE A 30 -13.19 -11.14 -4.16
CA PHE A 30 -13.39 -12.58 -4.17
C PHE A 30 -12.76 -13.24 -5.40
N THR A 31 -13.13 -12.78 -6.60
CA THR A 31 -12.58 -13.32 -7.86
C THR A 31 -11.09 -13.06 -8.02
N LYS A 32 -10.59 -11.93 -7.52
CA LYS A 32 -9.14 -11.66 -7.44
C LYS A 32 -8.45 -12.68 -6.54
N ALA A 33 -8.94 -12.94 -5.34
CA ALA A 33 -8.36 -13.92 -4.42
C ALA A 33 -8.35 -15.34 -5.01
N ILE A 34 -9.44 -15.74 -5.68
CA ILE A 34 -9.52 -17.04 -6.35
C ILE A 34 -8.41 -17.19 -7.40
N ARG A 35 -8.20 -16.17 -8.22
CA ARG A 35 -7.18 -16.21 -9.28
C ARG A 35 -5.75 -16.09 -8.73
N GLU A 36 -5.53 -15.16 -7.82
CA GLU A 36 -4.19 -14.83 -7.29
C GLU A 36 -3.59 -15.96 -6.46
N TYR A 37 -4.42 -16.70 -5.73
CA TYR A 37 -3.99 -17.82 -4.89
C TYR A 37 -4.41 -19.19 -5.43
N GLU A 38 -4.96 -19.24 -6.66
CA GLU A 38 -5.42 -20.46 -7.33
C GLU A 38 -6.34 -21.32 -6.43
N LEU A 39 -7.34 -20.68 -5.82
CA LEU A 39 -8.18 -21.32 -4.80
C LEU A 39 -9.21 -22.29 -5.39
N VAL A 40 -9.61 -22.06 -6.65
CA VAL A 40 -10.61 -22.85 -7.36
C VAL A 40 -10.08 -23.14 -8.75
N GLN A 41 -10.04 -24.42 -9.11
CA GLN A 41 -9.49 -24.99 -10.33
C GLN A 41 -10.54 -25.88 -11.00
N GLU A 42 -10.29 -26.25 -12.25
CA GLU A 42 -11.19 -27.13 -13.00
C GLU A 42 -11.28 -28.51 -12.33
N LYS A 43 -12.48 -29.07 -12.28
CA LYS A 43 -12.84 -30.36 -11.66
C LYS A 43 -12.76 -30.39 -10.13
N ASP A 44 -12.54 -29.26 -9.48
CA ASP A 44 -12.67 -29.19 -8.02
C ASP A 44 -14.10 -29.50 -7.58
N LYS A 45 -14.23 -30.22 -6.46
CA LYS A 45 -15.47 -30.33 -5.70
C LYS A 45 -15.27 -29.70 -4.32
N ILE A 46 -15.94 -28.58 -4.09
CA ILE A 46 -15.66 -27.68 -2.97
C ILE A 46 -16.80 -27.74 -1.94
N ALA A 47 -16.46 -28.10 -0.70
CA ALA A 47 -17.36 -27.95 0.43
C ALA A 47 -17.31 -26.52 0.98
N VAL A 48 -18.40 -25.78 0.88
CA VAL A 48 -18.58 -24.46 1.46
C VAL A 48 -19.20 -24.62 2.84
N CYS A 49 -18.39 -24.47 3.90
CA CYS A 49 -18.85 -24.67 5.28
C CYS A 49 -19.59 -23.43 5.80
N ILE A 50 -20.85 -23.62 6.16
CA ILE A 50 -21.74 -22.57 6.66
C ILE A 50 -21.83 -22.64 8.18
N SER A 51 -21.41 -21.56 8.84
CA SER A 51 -21.46 -21.42 10.30
C SER A 51 -22.76 -20.80 10.81
N GLY A 52 -23.57 -20.23 9.91
CA GLY A 52 -24.74 -19.42 10.25
C GLY A 52 -24.45 -17.92 10.44
N GLY A 53 -23.17 -17.54 10.44
CA GLY A 53 -22.74 -16.15 10.52
C GLY A 53 -22.75 -15.42 9.19
N LYS A 54 -22.54 -14.10 9.25
CA LYS A 54 -22.55 -13.19 8.09
C LYS A 54 -21.52 -13.58 7.01
N ASP A 55 -20.32 -13.99 7.45
CA ASP A 55 -19.19 -14.22 6.56
C ASP A 55 -19.39 -15.50 5.73
N SER A 56 -19.80 -16.59 6.37
CA SER A 56 -20.04 -17.87 5.67
C SER A 56 -21.25 -17.84 4.75
N MET A 57 -22.30 -17.10 5.12
CA MET A 57 -23.48 -16.90 4.26
C MET A 57 -23.16 -16.03 3.03
N LEU A 58 -22.36 -14.97 3.19
CA LEU A 58 -21.86 -14.20 2.05
C LEU A 58 -20.97 -15.05 1.14
N MET A 59 -20.03 -15.81 1.72
CA MET A 59 -19.17 -16.72 0.97
C MET A 59 -19.98 -17.67 0.09
N ALA A 60 -21.08 -18.21 0.64
CA ALA A 60 -21.98 -19.08 -0.11
C ALA A 60 -22.55 -18.39 -1.35
N LYS A 61 -23.06 -17.16 -1.19
CA LYS A 61 -23.59 -16.38 -2.32
C LYS A 61 -22.53 -16.03 -3.36
N LEU A 62 -21.31 -15.73 -2.94
CA LEU A 62 -20.19 -15.48 -3.85
C LEU A 62 -19.85 -16.73 -4.68
N PHE A 63 -19.90 -17.92 -4.08
CA PHE A 63 -19.73 -19.18 -4.81
C PHE A 63 -20.89 -19.51 -5.75
N GLN A 64 -22.14 -19.25 -5.36
CA GLN A 64 -23.28 -19.40 -6.27
C GLN A 64 -23.15 -18.47 -7.48
N GLU A 65 -22.73 -17.23 -7.28
CA GLU A 65 -22.47 -16.28 -8.37
C GLU A 65 -21.30 -16.74 -9.25
N LEU A 66 -20.24 -17.31 -8.67
CA LEU A 66 -19.12 -17.90 -9.41
C LEU A 66 -19.56 -19.07 -10.30
N LYS A 67 -20.35 -20.00 -9.75
CA LYS A 67 -20.90 -21.13 -10.52
C LYS A 67 -21.80 -20.64 -11.64
N ARG A 68 -22.61 -19.60 -11.41
CA ARG A 68 -23.48 -18.98 -12.42
C ARG A 68 -22.70 -18.40 -13.60
N HIS A 69 -21.53 -17.81 -13.36
CA HIS A 69 -20.66 -17.30 -14.42
C HIS A 69 -20.04 -18.42 -15.28
N ASN A 70 -19.98 -19.66 -14.76
CA ASN A 70 -19.61 -20.90 -15.46
C ASN A 70 -18.39 -20.77 -16.39
N LYS A 71 -17.33 -20.09 -15.94
CA LYS A 71 -16.11 -19.89 -16.74
C LYS A 71 -15.27 -21.16 -16.89
N PHE A 72 -15.41 -22.10 -15.94
CA PHE A 72 -14.77 -23.41 -15.93
C PHE A 72 -15.60 -24.35 -15.05
N ALA A 73 -15.45 -25.67 -15.26
CA ALA A 73 -16.22 -26.67 -14.55
C ALA A 73 -15.65 -26.94 -13.14
N PHE A 74 -16.46 -26.76 -12.11
CA PHE A 74 -16.16 -27.15 -10.72
C PHE A 74 -17.49 -27.30 -9.96
N ASP A 75 -17.54 -28.14 -8.93
CA ASP A 75 -18.75 -28.42 -8.14
C ASP A 75 -18.66 -27.86 -6.73
N ILE A 76 -19.82 -27.59 -6.13
CA ILE A 76 -19.94 -26.97 -4.82
C ILE A 76 -21.00 -27.70 -4.01
N GLU A 77 -20.70 -27.98 -2.74
CA GLU A 77 -21.63 -28.50 -1.74
C GLU A 77 -21.70 -27.51 -0.55
N PHE A 78 -22.89 -27.12 -0.11
CA PHE A 78 -23.03 -26.21 1.03
C PHE A 78 -23.36 -27.00 2.30
N LEU A 79 -22.41 -27.05 3.24
CA LEU A 79 -22.49 -27.93 4.41
C LEU A 79 -22.71 -27.14 5.69
N VAL A 80 -23.69 -27.57 6.50
CA VAL A 80 -23.86 -27.14 7.90
C VAL A 80 -23.77 -28.36 8.80
N MET A 81 -22.92 -28.25 9.81
CA MET A 81 -22.88 -29.20 10.91
C MET A 81 -23.68 -28.61 12.09
N ASP A 82 -24.64 -29.38 12.58
CA ASP A 82 -25.40 -29.10 13.80
C ASP A 82 -24.74 -29.85 14.98
N PRO A 83 -24.06 -29.15 15.91
CA PRO A 83 -23.39 -29.76 17.07
C PRO A 83 -24.33 -30.01 18.27
N GLY A 84 -25.64 -29.76 18.09
CA GLY A 84 -26.62 -29.69 19.17
C GLY A 84 -27.17 -28.27 19.39
N TYR A 85 -27.35 -27.51 18.30
CA TYR A 85 -27.93 -26.17 18.35
C TYR A 85 -29.30 -26.15 19.02
N ARG A 86 -29.64 -25.03 19.67
CA ARG A 86 -31.04 -24.76 20.03
C ARG A 86 -31.87 -24.72 18.75
N THR A 87 -33.11 -25.19 18.82
CA THR A 87 -34.04 -25.25 17.69
C THR A 87 -34.16 -23.90 16.97
N GLU A 88 -34.20 -22.80 17.72
CA GLU A 88 -34.26 -21.42 17.20
C GLU A 88 -33.02 -21.06 16.34
N ASN A 89 -31.83 -21.41 16.80
CA ASN A 89 -30.57 -21.13 16.09
C ASN A 89 -30.49 -21.92 14.79
N ARG A 90 -30.91 -23.20 14.81
CA ARG A 90 -30.99 -24.03 13.61
C ARG A 90 -32.00 -23.46 12.62
N GLN A 91 -33.20 -23.10 13.09
CA GLN A 91 -34.24 -22.48 12.27
C GLN A 91 -33.75 -21.17 11.62
N LEU A 92 -32.99 -20.34 12.33
CA LEU A 92 -32.43 -19.11 11.77
C LEU A 92 -31.46 -19.38 10.61
N ILE A 93 -30.61 -20.41 10.73
CA ILE A 93 -29.69 -20.80 9.65
C ILE A 93 -30.48 -21.29 8.43
N GLU A 94 -31.44 -22.18 8.64
CA GLU A 94 -32.28 -22.75 7.57
C GLU A 94 -33.14 -21.67 6.89
N GLN A 95 -33.71 -20.73 7.65
CA GLN A 95 -34.48 -19.61 7.11
C GLN A 95 -33.62 -18.68 6.26
N ASN A 96 -32.42 -18.33 6.71
CA ASN A 96 -31.49 -17.52 5.93
C ASN A 96 -31.04 -18.26 4.66
N ALA A 97 -30.72 -19.55 4.75
CA ALA A 97 -30.35 -20.36 3.59
C ALA A 97 -31.49 -20.39 2.56
N LYS A 98 -32.74 -20.59 3.02
CA LYS A 98 -33.93 -20.54 2.16
C LYS A 98 -34.12 -19.17 1.52
N ARG A 99 -34.00 -18.08 2.29
CA ARG A 99 -34.11 -16.70 1.81
C ARG A 99 -33.05 -16.37 0.75
N LEU A 100 -31.85 -16.92 0.92
CA LEU A 100 -30.70 -16.72 0.03
C LEU A 100 -30.64 -17.73 -1.12
N ASN A 101 -31.58 -18.67 -1.18
CA ASN A 101 -31.63 -19.78 -2.12
C ASN A 101 -30.33 -20.62 -2.12
N ILE A 102 -29.79 -20.93 -0.94
CA ILE A 102 -28.60 -21.75 -0.75
C ILE A 102 -29.05 -23.22 -0.52
N PRO A 103 -28.66 -24.17 -1.39
CA PRO A 103 -29.03 -25.58 -1.23
C PRO A 103 -28.18 -26.22 -0.12
N LEU A 104 -28.69 -26.13 1.10
CA LEU A 104 -27.99 -26.50 2.32
C LEU A 104 -28.11 -28.00 2.61
N THR A 105 -26.99 -28.68 2.83
CA THR A 105 -26.95 -30.03 3.42
C THR A 105 -26.63 -29.91 4.91
N VAL A 106 -27.58 -30.31 5.75
CA VAL A 106 -27.43 -30.32 7.21
C VAL A 106 -27.12 -31.73 7.69
N PHE A 107 -26.15 -31.86 8.59
CA PHE A 107 -25.91 -33.10 9.32
C PHE A 107 -25.67 -32.81 10.80
N SER A 108 -26.07 -33.74 11.67
CA SER A 108 -26.04 -33.56 13.12
C SER A 108 -24.88 -34.32 13.78
N SER A 109 -24.44 -33.85 14.94
CA SER A 109 -23.45 -34.48 15.81
C SER A 109 -23.71 -34.08 17.27
N ASP A 110 -23.33 -34.92 18.23
CA ASP A 110 -23.58 -34.68 19.67
C ASP A 110 -22.42 -33.96 20.40
N ILE A 111 -21.65 -33.14 19.68
CA ILE A 111 -20.42 -32.50 20.20
C ILE A 111 -20.68 -31.69 21.47
N PHE A 112 -21.79 -30.95 21.55
CA PHE A 112 -22.09 -30.14 22.73
C PHE A 112 -22.37 -30.97 23.98
N ALA A 113 -22.92 -32.18 23.83
CA ALA A 113 -23.13 -33.09 24.95
C ALA A 113 -21.80 -33.68 25.44
N SER A 114 -20.90 -34.05 24.51
CA SER A 114 -19.60 -34.64 24.85
C SER A 114 -18.60 -33.67 25.48
N VAL A 115 -18.70 -32.37 25.18
CA VAL A 115 -17.76 -31.34 25.68
C VAL A 115 -18.24 -30.68 26.98
N TYR A 116 -19.48 -30.94 27.40
CA TYR A 116 -20.10 -30.30 28.59
C TYR A 116 -19.34 -30.55 29.90
N ASN A 117 -18.73 -31.73 30.05
CA ASN A 117 -18.05 -32.16 31.29
C ASN A 117 -16.52 -31.89 31.29
N ILE A 118 -16.00 -31.09 30.35
CA ILE A 118 -14.56 -30.86 30.21
C ILE A 118 -14.19 -29.52 30.86
N GLU A 119 -13.39 -29.57 31.92
CA GLU A 119 -13.04 -28.40 32.72
C GLU A 119 -12.06 -27.44 32.01
N ASN A 120 -11.16 -27.96 31.17
CA ASN A 120 -10.09 -27.18 30.54
C ASN A 120 -10.33 -26.93 29.04
N SER A 121 -10.46 -25.66 28.66
CA SER A 121 -10.58 -25.17 27.26
C SER A 121 -11.69 -25.83 26.41
N PRO A 122 -12.95 -25.90 26.90
CA PRO A 122 -14.05 -26.55 26.20
C PRO A 122 -14.33 -25.94 24.81
N CYS A 123 -14.18 -24.62 24.60
CA CYS A 123 -14.47 -24.03 23.28
C CYS A 123 -13.40 -24.39 22.24
N TYR A 124 -12.12 -24.48 22.64
CA TYR A 124 -11.05 -24.95 21.74
C TYR A 124 -11.32 -26.38 21.24
N LEU A 125 -11.64 -27.29 22.17
CA LEU A 125 -11.94 -28.68 21.82
C LEU A 125 -13.20 -28.78 20.96
N CYS A 126 -14.26 -28.03 21.30
CA CYS A 126 -15.47 -27.96 20.50
C CYS A 126 -15.16 -27.48 19.07
N ALA A 127 -14.43 -26.39 18.90
CA ALA A 127 -14.06 -25.88 17.57
C ALA A 127 -13.22 -26.89 16.76
N ARG A 128 -12.32 -27.63 17.43
CA ARG A 128 -11.51 -28.69 16.80
C ARG A 128 -12.38 -29.86 16.34
N MET A 129 -13.27 -30.35 17.20
CA MET A 129 -14.20 -31.45 16.86
C MET A 129 -15.12 -31.06 15.70
N ARG A 130 -15.70 -29.85 15.75
CA ARG A 130 -16.59 -29.34 14.68
C ARG A 130 -15.92 -29.33 13.31
N ARG A 131 -14.65 -28.91 13.24
CA ARG A 131 -13.86 -28.99 12.00
C ARG A 131 -13.64 -30.43 11.57
N GLY A 132 -13.28 -31.34 12.48
CA GLY A 132 -13.09 -32.76 12.17
C GLY A 132 -14.32 -33.39 11.51
N TYR A 133 -15.51 -33.20 12.09
CA TYR A 133 -16.76 -33.72 11.52
C TYR A 133 -17.10 -33.08 10.16
N LEU A 134 -16.93 -31.77 10.02
CA LEU A 134 -17.12 -31.08 8.73
C LEU A 134 -16.20 -31.64 7.64
N TYR A 135 -14.94 -31.90 7.98
CA TYR A 135 -13.93 -32.31 7.01
C TYR A 135 -14.14 -33.77 6.60
N SER A 136 -14.48 -34.64 7.57
CA SER A 136 -14.91 -36.02 7.31
C SER A 136 -16.11 -36.05 6.36
N LYS A 137 -17.13 -35.22 6.64
CA LYS A 137 -18.33 -35.20 5.80
C LYS A 137 -18.05 -34.68 4.39
N ALA A 138 -17.21 -33.65 4.27
CA ALA A 138 -16.77 -33.15 2.97
C ALA A 138 -16.04 -34.24 2.16
N GLN A 139 -15.17 -35.02 2.81
CA GLN A 139 -14.46 -36.13 2.17
C GLN A 139 -15.40 -37.26 1.75
N GLU A 140 -16.36 -37.66 2.59
CA GLU A 140 -17.42 -38.63 2.24
C GLU A 140 -18.21 -38.19 0.99
N MET A 141 -18.42 -36.89 0.82
CA MET A 141 -19.12 -36.31 -0.33
C MET A 141 -18.21 -36.15 -1.56
N GLY A 142 -16.96 -36.60 -1.49
CA GLY A 142 -15.97 -36.52 -2.58
C GLY A 142 -15.42 -35.11 -2.80
N CYS A 143 -15.53 -34.22 -1.82
CA CYS A 143 -14.93 -32.89 -1.93
C CYS A 143 -13.41 -32.98 -1.74
N ASN A 144 -12.65 -32.26 -2.58
CA ASN A 144 -11.20 -32.13 -2.45
C ASN A 144 -10.78 -30.80 -1.82
N LYS A 145 -11.71 -29.84 -1.66
CA LYS A 145 -11.45 -28.54 -1.02
C LYS A 145 -12.53 -28.14 -0.03
N ILE A 146 -12.14 -27.40 1.01
CA ILE A 146 -13.04 -26.81 2.00
C ILE A 146 -12.84 -25.31 2.04
N ALA A 147 -13.91 -24.57 1.74
CA ALA A 147 -13.92 -23.11 1.80
C ALA A 147 -14.30 -22.61 3.20
N LEU A 148 -13.45 -21.74 3.75
CA LEU A 148 -13.62 -21.12 5.06
C LEU A 148 -13.80 -19.60 4.91
N GLY A 149 -14.77 -19.03 5.65
CA GLY A 149 -15.17 -17.62 5.55
C GLY A 149 -14.26 -16.62 6.25
N HIS A 150 -12.94 -16.87 6.28
CA HIS A 150 -11.99 -15.93 6.87
C HIS A 150 -11.69 -14.80 5.89
N HIS A 151 -11.78 -13.57 6.38
CA HIS A 151 -11.66 -12.35 5.58
C HIS A 151 -10.34 -11.60 5.85
N PHE A 152 -10.09 -10.52 5.11
CA PHE A 152 -8.84 -9.74 5.20
C PHE A 152 -8.50 -9.32 6.64
N ASP A 153 -9.52 -8.88 7.39
CA ASP A 153 -9.35 -8.42 8.77
C ASP A 153 -8.88 -9.57 9.70
N ASP A 154 -9.38 -10.80 9.53
CA ASP A 154 -8.88 -11.97 10.28
C ASP A 154 -7.38 -12.22 10.02
N VAL A 155 -6.93 -11.97 8.78
CA VAL A 155 -5.54 -12.18 8.37
C VAL A 155 -4.63 -11.19 9.09
N ILE A 156 -4.93 -9.89 9.04
CA ILE A 156 -4.10 -8.87 9.70
C ILE A 156 -4.16 -8.96 11.22
N GLU A 157 -5.31 -9.36 11.79
CA GLU A 157 -5.44 -9.65 13.22
C GLU A 157 -4.52 -10.80 13.61
N THR A 158 -4.46 -11.87 12.79
CA THR A 158 -3.59 -13.02 13.04
C THR A 158 -2.11 -12.65 12.96
N ILE A 159 -1.73 -11.82 11.99
CA ILE A 159 -0.34 -11.35 11.84
C ILE A 159 0.11 -10.59 13.09
N LEU A 160 -0.67 -9.58 13.51
CA LEU A 160 -0.32 -8.80 14.69
C LEU A 160 -0.37 -9.62 15.98
N MET A 161 -1.36 -10.51 16.12
CA MET A 161 -1.46 -11.38 17.29
C MET A 161 -0.23 -12.32 17.38
N GLY A 162 0.22 -12.87 16.26
CA GLY A 162 1.43 -13.68 16.19
C GLY A 162 2.67 -12.89 16.59
N MET A 163 2.81 -11.65 16.11
CA MET A 163 3.95 -10.79 16.42
C MET A 163 3.96 -10.34 17.88
N LEU A 164 2.84 -9.82 18.38
CA LEU A 164 2.75 -9.15 19.69
C LEU A 164 2.62 -10.12 20.87
N TYR A 165 1.92 -11.24 20.69
CA TYR A 165 1.69 -12.21 21.77
C TYR A 165 2.36 -13.57 21.52
N GLY A 166 2.69 -13.91 20.28
CA GLY A 166 3.31 -15.18 19.91
C GLY A 166 4.81 -15.11 19.64
N ALA A 167 5.41 -13.91 19.65
CA ALA A 167 6.81 -13.66 19.28
C ALA A 167 7.21 -14.29 17.92
N GLN A 168 6.27 -14.35 16.97
CA GLN A 168 6.48 -14.97 15.66
C GLN A 168 5.76 -14.21 14.56
N VAL A 169 6.41 -14.09 13.40
CA VAL A 169 5.75 -13.59 12.19
C VAL A 169 5.08 -14.77 11.50
N GLN A 170 3.74 -14.82 11.57
CA GLN A 170 2.93 -15.85 10.91
C GLN A 170 1.66 -15.21 10.35
N THR A 171 1.16 -15.77 9.25
CA THR A 171 -0.09 -15.34 8.62
C THR A 171 -1.05 -16.52 8.49
N MET A 172 -2.34 -16.23 8.28
CA MET A 172 -3.28 -17.24 7.81
C MET A 172 -3.01 -17.51 6.34
N MET A 173 -2.56 -18.70 5.96
CA MET A 173 -2.34 -19.01 4.53
C MET A 173 -3.65 -19.00 3.74
N PRO A 174 -3.67 -18.45 2.50
CA PRO A 174 -4.87 -18.40 1.66
C PRO A 174 -5.33 -19.80 1.20
N LYS A 175 -4.39 -20.73 1.03
CA LYS A 175 -4.63 -22.16 0.85
C LYS A 175 -3.61 -23.00 1.63
N LEU A 176 -4.02 -24.18 2.11
CA LEU A 176 -3.12 -25.15 2.75
C LEU A 176 -3.63 -26.59 2.58
N HIS A 177 -2.73 -27.56 2.60
CA HIS A 177 -3.10 -28.97 2.70
C HIS A 177 -3.52 -29.30 4.13
N SER A 178 -4.59 -30.09 4.27
CA SER A 178 -5.01 -30.63 5.54
C SER A 178 -3.98 -31.64 6.05
N THR A 179 -3.56 -31.51 7.30
CA THR A 179 -2.65 -32.48 7.94
C THR A 179 -3.35 -33.77 8.36
N ASN A 180 -4.68 -33.75 8.48
CA ASN A 180 -5.47 -34.83 9.09
C ASN A 180 -6.39 -35.53 8.09
N PHE A 181 -6.53 -35.00 6.87
CA PHE A 181 -7.41 -35.53 5.83
C PHE A 181 -6.65 -35.51 4.51
N GLU A 182 -6.18 -36.68 4.09
CA GLU A 182 -5.38 -36.84 2.88
C GLU A 182 -6.15 -36.37 1.64
N GLY A 183 -5.45 -35.65 0.75
CA GLY A 183 -6.03 -35.10 -0.48
C GLY A 183 -6.95 -33.88 -0.30
N MET A 184 -7.17 -33.41 0.94
CA MET A 184 -8.04 -32.26 1.22
C MET A 184 -7.25 -30.95 1.34
N GLU A 185 -7.70 -29.90 0.64
CA GLU A 185 -7.19 -28.53 0.81
C GLU A 185 -8.17 -27.64 1.57
N LEU A 186 -7.65 -26.73 2.39
CA LEU A 186 -8.42 -25.65 3.00
C LEU A 186 -8.14 -24.36 2.23
N ILE A 187 -9.20 -23.69 1.79
CA ILE A 187 -9.11 -22.43 1.04
C ILE A 187 -9.83 -21.29 1.78
N ARG A 188 -9.35 -20.06 1.60
CA ARG A 188 -9.92 -18.83 2.19
C ARG A 188 -10.33 -17.84 1.11
N PRO A 189 -11.47 -18.01 0.43
CA PRO A 189 -11.85 -17.21 -0.74
C PRO A 189 -12.13 -15.73 -0.44
N MET A 190 -12.37 -15.39 0.83
CA MET A 190 -12.62 -14.02 1.28
C MET A 190 -11.34 -13.27 1.68
N TYR A 191 -10.15 -13.81 1.38
CA TYR A 191 -8.83 -13.31 1.82
C TYR A 191 -8.58 -11.81 1.58
N LEU A 192 -9.19 -11.24 0.55
CA LEU A 192 -9.03 -9.84 0.14
C LEU A 192 -10.28 -8.97 0.40
N ILE A 193 -11.29 -9.51 1.08
CA ILE A 193 -12.55 -8.83 1.41
C ILE A 193 -12.44 -8.24 2.82
N ARG A 194 -12.85 -6.98 2.97
CA ARG A 194 -12.92 -6.31 4.29
C ARG A 194 -14.23 -6.62 5.01
N GLU A 195 -14.16 -6.79 6.33
CA GLU A 195 -15.33 -7.07 7.17
C GLU A 195 -16.40 -5.98 7.06
N GLU A 196 -16.00 -4.71 6.99
CA GLU A 196 -16.92 -3.57 6.85
C GLU A 196 -17.83 -3.70 5.61
N HIS A 197 -17.36 -4.34 4.54
CA HIS A 197 -18.16 -4.57 3.33
C HIS A 197 -19.12 -5.76 3.48
N ILE A 198 -18.75 -6.75 4.30
CA ILE A 198 -19.62 -7.88 4.65
C ILE A 198 -20.80 -7.37 5.49
N GLU A 199 -20.50 -6.52 6.49
CA GLU A 199 -21.51 -5.87 7.33
C GLU A 199 -22.43 -4.97 6.51
N ALA A 200 -21.86 -4.13 5.63
CA ALA A 200 -22.64 -3.28 4.75
C ALA A 200 -23.59 -4.09 3.85
N TRP A 201 -23.16 -5.25 3.32
CA TRP A 201 -24.00 -6.14 2.52
C TRP A 201 -25.11 -6.79 3.34
N ARG A 202 -24.82 -7.24 4.57
CA ARG A 202 -25.81 -7.78 5.50
C ARG A 202 -26.90 -6.75 5.78
N ASP A 203 -26.49 -5.55 6.17
CA ASP A 203 -27.39 -4.50 6.68
C ASP A 203 -28.28 -3.96 5.56
N TYR A 204 -27.71 -3.74 4.37
CA TYR A 204 -28.44 -3.27 3.20
C TYR A 204 -29.47 -4.28 2.67
N ASN A 205 -29.26 -5.57 2.92
CA ASN A 205 -30.20 -6.63 2.54
C ASN A 205 -31.11 -7.07 3.71
N HIS A 206 -31.05 -6.37 4.84
CA HIS A 206 -31.84 -6.66 6.04
C HIS A 206 -31.74 -8.12 6.50
N LEU A 207 -30.54 -8.70 6.40
CA LEU A 207 -30.24 -10.08 6.78
C LEU A 207 -29.86 -10.14 8.26
N ARG A 208 -30.42 -11.11 8.98
CA ARG A 208 -30.08 -11.36 10.39
C ARG A 208 -29.34 -12.68 10.51
N PHE A 209 -28.09 -12.62 10.92
CA PHE A 209 -27.24 -13.80 11.07
C PHE A 209 -26.95 -14.09 12.53
N LEU A 210 -26.51 -15.32 12.77
CA LEU A 210 -26.15 -15.79 14.08
C LEU A 210 -24.77 -15.23 14.49
N GLN A 211 -24.66 -14.64 15.69
CA GLN A 211 -23.39 -14.11 16.22
C GLN A 211 -22.53 -15.19 16.90
N CYS A 212 -23.14 -16.07 17.70
CA CYS A 212 -22.55 -17.31 18.22
C CYS A 212 -23.68 -18.24 18.71
N ALA A 213 -23.67 -19.53 18.34
CA ALA A 213 -24.75 -20.49 18.65
C ALA A 213 -24.40 -21.44 19.80
N CYS A 214 -23.39 -21.09 20.60
CA CYS A 214 -22.84 -21.98 21.62
C CYS A 214 -23.62 -21.85 22.93
N LYS A 215 -24.09 -22.97 23.51
CA LYS A 215 -24.68 -22.98 24.87
C LYS A 215 -23.71 -22.46 25.93
N PHE A 216 -22.40 -22.56 25.66
CA PHE A 216 -21.31 -22.19 26.57
C PHE A 216 -21.10 -20.68 26.74
N THR A 217 -21.57 -19.84 25.81
CA THR A 217 -21.41 -18.37 25.90
C THR A 217 -22.44 -17.67 26.79
N GLU A 218 -23.50 -18.37 27.22
CA GLU A 218 -24.51 -17.82 28.14
C GLU A 218 -24.16 -18.02 29.62
N ASN A 219 -23.35 -19.04 29.95
CA ASN A 219 -22.84 -19.27 31.31
C ASN A 219 -21.49 -18.56 31.48
N SER A 220 -21.53 -17.32 31.97
CA SER A 220 -20.40 -16.40 32.17
C SER A 220 -19.36 -16.82 33.23
N THR A 221 -19.20 -18.11 33.50
CA THR A 221 -18.28 -18.65 34.53
C THR A 221 -16.96 -19.23 33.98
N PHE A 222 -16.83 -19.45 32.67
CA PHE A 222 -15.61 -20.03 32.08
C PHE A 222 -14.66 -18.95 31.53
N ARG A 223 -13.64 -18.58 32.33
CA ARG A 223 -12.70 -17.47 32.06
C ARG A 223 -11.63 -17.75 30.97
N GLY A 224 -11.42 -19.00 30.55
CA GLY A 224 -10.28 -19.37 29.67
C GLY A 224 -10.38 -18.90 28.22
N ASP A 225 -11.55 -19.01 27.57
CA ASP A 225 -11.74 -18.59 26.16
C ASP A 225 -12.06 -17.10 26.01
N LEU A 226 -12.37 -16.43 27.13
CA LEU A 226 -12.52 -14.97 27.19
C LEU A 226 -11.17 -14.27 26.93
N GLU A 227 -10.03 -14.86 27.30
CA GLU A 227 -8.72 -14.24 27.04
C GLU A 227 -8.38 -14.15 25.55
N ASN A 228 -8.58 -15.20 24.76
CA ASN A 228 -8.32 -15.16 23.32
C ASN A 228 -9.31 -14.24 22.58
N THR A 229 -10.56 -14.23 23.03
CA THR A 229 -11.58 -13.28 22.54
C THR A 229 -11.22 -11.84 22.92
N SER A 230 -10.67 -11.63 24.12
CA SER A 230 -10.17 -10.34 24.61
C SER A 230 -8.98 -9.86 23.80
N LYS A 231 -7.97 -10.72 23.56
CA LYS A 231 -6.78 -10.38 22.75
C LYS A 231 -7.14 -10.05 21.31
N ARG A 232 -8.05 -10.81 20.68
CA ARG A 232 -8.51 -10.48 19.32
C ARG A 232 -9.23 -9.13 19.28
N ARG A 233 -10.08 -8.85 20.29
CA ARG A 233 -10.76 -7.56 20.43
C ARG A 233 -9.77 -6.41 20.64
N GLU A 234 -8.74 -6.63 21.46
CA GLU A 234 -7.65 -5.67 21.72
C GLU A 234 -6.87 -5.37 20.43
N ILE A 235 -6.45 -6.39 19.67
CA ILE A 235 -5.80 -6.22 18.38
C ILE A 235 -6.69 -5.46 17.39
N LYS A 236 -7.99 -5.77 17.35
CA LYS A 236 -8.94 -5.05 16.50
C LYS A 236 -9.04 -3.57 16.86
N GLN A 237 -9.04 -3.24 18.16
CA GLN A 237 -8.99 -1.86 18.63
C GLN A 237 -7.67 -1.18 18.30
N LEU A 238 -6.55 -1.89 18.46
CA LEU A 238 -5.22 -1.40 18.11
C LEU A 238 -5.12 -1.09 16.62
N ILE A 239 -5.57 -1.98 15.74
CA ILE A 239 -5.58 -1.77 14.28
C ILE A 239 -6.40 -0.51 13.94
N ARG A 240 -7.57 -0.33 14.56
CA ARG A 240 -8.40 0.87 14.36
C ARG A 240 -7.69 2.15 14.79
N HIS A 241 -6.99 2.13 15.91
CA HIS A 241 -6.20 3.27 16.37
C HIS A 241 -5.04 3.56 15.42
N LEU A 242 -4.30 2.54 15.01
CA LEU A 242 -3.21 2.68 14.04
C LEU A 242 -3.72 3.23 12.69
N ARG A 243 -4.93 2.85 12.26
CA ARG A 243 -5.55 3.36 11.02
C ARG A 243 -5.83 4.86 11.07
N GLN A 244 -6.06 5.43 12.26
CA GLN A 244 -6.22 6.88 12.44
C GLN A 244 -4.91 7.64 12.21
N ILE A 245 -3.77 7.02 12.58
CA ILE A 245 -2.43 7.60 12.42
C ILE A 245 -1.93 7.38 10.98
N ASN A 246 -2.11 6.18 10.45
CA ASN A 246 -1.70 5.79 9.10
C ASN A 246 -2.85 5.06 8.39
N PRO A 247 -3.54 5.72 7.43
CA PRO A 247 -4.64 5.13 6.68
C PRO A 247 -4.28 3.85 5.91
N PHE A 248 -2.98 3.60 5.66
CA PHE A 248 -2.49 2.44 4.92
C PHE A 248 -2.01 1.29 5.82
N VAL A 249 -2.08 1.43 7.15
CA VAL A 249 -1.46 0.48 8.09
C VAL A 249 -1.94 -0.96 7.91
N GLU A 250 -3.22 -1.17 7.65
CA GLU A 250 -3.81 -2.50 7.48
C GLU A 250 -3.24 -3.20 6.22
N ASN A 251 -3.07 -2.45 5.13
CA ASN A 251 -2.43 -2.98 3.92
C ASN A 251 -0.93 -3.20 4.14
N ASN A 252 -0.26 -2.36 4.93
CA ASN A 252 1.15 -2.54 5.26
C ASN A 252 1.37 -3.81 6.10
N ILE A 253 0.52 -4.05 7.11
CA ILE A 253 0.52 -5.29 7.90
C ILE A 253 0.33 -6.50 6.97
N PHE A 254 -0.69 -6.46 6.11
CA PHE A 254 -0.94 -7.55 5.17
C PHE A 254 0.24 -7.79 4.20
N LYS A 255 0.84 -6.74 3.63
CA LYS A 255 1.97 -6.87 2.70
C LYS A 255 3.29 -7.23 3.39
N SER A 256 3.42 -6.99 4.70
CA SER A 256 4.65 -7.29 5.43
C SER A 256 5.02 -8.78 5.45
N VAL A 257 4.02 -9.66 5.34
CA VAL A 257 4.25 -11.12 5.25
C VAL A 257 4.50 -11.62 3.83
N GLU A 258 4.28 -10.78 2.81
CA GLU A 258 4.65 -11.08 1.42
C GLU A 258 6.04 -10.50 1.09
N ASN A 259 6.39 -9.36 1.67
CA ASN A 259 7.63 -8.62 1.42
C ASN A 259 8.74 -8.98 2.43
N VAL A 260 9.04 -10.27 2.59
CA VAL A 260 10.04 -10.76 3.57
C VAL A 260 11.40 -10.96 2.91
N ASN A 261 12.42 -10.21 3.37
CA ASN A 261 13.81 -10.45 2.98
C ASN A 261 14.44 -11.49 3.93
N LEU A 262 14.64 -12.73 3.47
CA LEU A 262 15.23 -13.80 4.27
C LEU A 262 16.67 -13.49 4.73
N SER A 263 17.41 -12.63 4.02
CA SER A 263 18.77 -12.23 4.40
C SER A 263 18.79 -11.36 5.66
N THR A 264 17.67 -10.73 6.02
CA THR A 264 17.53 -9.93 7.25
C THR A 264 16.81 -10.68 8.38
N VAL A 265 16.48 -11.96 8.17
CA VAL A 265 15.82 -12.80 9.17
C VAL A 265 16.86 -13.58 9.97
N ILE A 266 16.98 -13.29 11.27
CA ILE A 266 17.94 -13.96 12.17
C ILE A 266 17.73 -15.47 12.18
N ALA A 267 16.47 -15.91 12.28
CA ALA A 267 16.11 -17.30 12.17
C ALA A 267 14.68 -17.47 11.66
N TYR A 268 14.45 -18.49 10.85
CA TYR A 268 13.12 -18.88 10.39
C TYR A 268 12.92 -20.38 10.55
N LYS A 269 11.67 -20.84 10.46
CA LYS A 269 11.32 -22.26 10.47
C LYS A 269 10.80 -22.64 9.10
N GLN A 270 11.35 -23.70 8.52
CA GLN A 270 10.86 -24.30 7.29
C GLN A 270 10.86 -25.82 7.48
N ASP A 271 9.75 -26.47 7.16
CA ASP A 271 9.59 -27.94 7.27
C ASP A 271 9.97 -28.49 8.66
N GLY A 272 9.58 -27.77 9.71
CA GLY A 272 9.88 -28.12 11.11
C GLY A 272 11.34 -27.87 11.53
N LYS A 273 12.23 -27.48 10.61
CA LYS A 273 13.63 -27.18 10.89
C LYS A 273 13.82 -25.70 11.12
N ARG A 274 14.58 -25.35 12.16
CA ARG A 274 15.00 -23.96 12.42
C ARG A 274 16.26 -23.67 11.63
N HIS A 275 16.17 -22.70 10.73
CA HIS A 275 17.29 -22.15 9.99
C HIS A 275 17.76 -20.90 10.71
N HIS A 276 19.05 -20.84 11.06
CA HIS A 276 19.65 -19.66 11.68
C HIS A 276 20.59 -19.00 10.67
N PHE A 277 20.71 -17.68 10.68
CA PHE A 277 21.56 -16.96 9.73
C PHE A 277 23.02 -17.47 9.77
N LEU A 278 23.51 -17.87 10.96
CA LEU A 278 24.84 -18.47 11.15
C LEU A 278 25.08 -19.76 10.33
N SER A 279 24.03 -20.51 9.99
CA SER A 279 24.15 -21.72 9.18
C SER A 279 24.62 -21.40 7.76
N ASN A 280 24.19 -20.26 7.21
CA ASN A 280 24.64 -19.77 5.91
C ASN A 280 25.95 -18.99 6.05
N TYR A 281 26.12 -18.24 7.15
CA TYR A 281 27.36 -17.51 7.44
C TYR A 281 28.60 -18.41 7.38
N LYS A 282 28.54 -19.59 8.02
CA LYS A 282 29.63 -20.58 8.00
C LYS A 282 29.86 -21.24 6.64
N LYS A 283 28.80 -21.40 5.82
CA LYS A 283 28.95 -21.89 4.43
C LYS A 283 29.69 -20.87 3.58
N THR A 284 29.34 -19.60 3.69
CA THR A 284 30.11 -18.52 3.08
C THR A 284 31.54 -18.46 3.61
N GLU A 285 31.82 -18.75 4.89
CA GLU A 285 33.19 -18.89 5.41
C GLU A 285 33.96 -20.06 4.80
N ASN A 286 33.33 -21.21 4.52
CA ASN A 286 33.99 -22.34 3.86
C ASN A 286 34.20 -22.11 2.35
N GLU A 287 33.25 -21.46 1.68
CA GLU A 287 33.38 -21.06 0.27
C GLU A 287 34.36 -19.90 0.10
N SER A 288 34.40 -18.97 1.07
CA SER A 288 35.40 -17.90 1.11
C SER A 288 36.75 -18.40 1.59
N ALA A 289 36.88 -19.38 2.50
CA ALA A 289 38.16 -20.02 2.82
C ALA A 289 38.77 -20.72 1.59
N SER A 290 37.92 -21.33 0.75
CA SER A 290 38.32 -21.89 -0.55
C SER A 290 38.78 -20.80 -1.54
N ARG A 291 38.27 -19.57 -1.43
CA ARG A 291 38.70 -18.40 -2.25
C ARG A 291 39.88 -17.62 -1.63
N VAL A 292 40.01 -17.61 -0.31
CA VAL A 292 41.02 -16.87 0.47
C VAL A 292 42.38 -17.55 0.39
N LEU A 293 42.44 -18.87 0.15
CA LEU A 293 43.68 -19.55 -0.23
C LEU A 293 44.35 -18.97 -1.50
N GLN A 294 43.63 -18.20 -2.31
CA GLN A 294 44.21 -17.51 -3.48
C GLN A 294 44.65 -16.06 -3.22
N GLN A 295 44.27 -15.43 -2.10
CA GLN A 295 44.47 -13.99 -1.92
C GLN A 295 44.69 -13.62 -0.44
N ASN A 296 45.85 -13.94 0.10
CA ASN A 296 46.33 -13.33 1.35
C ASN A 296 47.12 -12.06 1.02
N THR A 297 46.62 -10.88 1.42
CA THR A 297 47.26 -10.00 2.44
C THR A 297 46.48 -8.68 2.67
N VAL A 298 46.56 -8.22 3.92
CA VAL A 298 46.19 -6.89 4.48
C VAL A 298 44.80 -6.78 5.14
N SER A 299 44.78 -5.98 6.21
CA SER A 299 44.28 -6.26 7.54
C SER A 299 43.11 -5.39 8.01
N LEU A 300 42.45 -5.95 9.02
CA LEU A 300 41.37 -5.49 9.92
C LEU A 300 41.39 -4.01 10.37
N GLU A 301 40.47 -3.20 9.85
CA GLU A 301 39.90 -2.00 10.50
C GLU A 301 38.46 -1.71 10.01
N GLN A 302 37.52 -2.68 10.02
CA GLN A 302 36.14 -2.42 9.55
C GLN A 302 35.09 -3.29 10.27
N LYS A 303 34.51 -2.79 11.38
CA LYS A 303 33.37 -3.46 12.05
C LYS A 303 32.09 -2.60 12.21
N GLU A 304 32.05 -1.40 11.65
CA GLU A 304 30.81 -0.61 11.52
C GLU A 304 30.22 -0.62 10.08
N LYS A 305 30.89 -1.25 9.11
CA LYS A 305 30.49 -1.21 7.68
C LYS A 305 29.50 -2.30 7.24
N GLN A 306 29.21 -3.32 8.04
CA GLN A 306 28.65 -4.57 7.50
C GLN A 306 27.11 -4.53 7.27
N THR A 307 26.38 -3.64 7.95
CA THR A 307 24.94 -3.40 7.74
C THR A 307 24.65 -2.51 6.52
N ASP A 308 25.52 -1.54 6.23
CA ASP A 308 25.41 -0.69 5.04
C ASP A 308 25.79 -1.46 3.77
N VAL A 309 26.79 -2.34 3.84
CA VAL A 309 27.28 -3.11 2.69
C VAL A 309 26.21 -4.02 2.07
N LEU A 310 25.28 -4.59 2.85
CA LEU A 310 24.23 -5.47 2.30
C LEU A 310 23.09 -4.71 1.59
N SER A 311 22.79 -3.48 2.02
CA SER A 311 21.82 -2.60 1.34
C SER A 311 22.46 -1.82 0.19
N MET A 312 23.76 -1.50 0.30
CA MET A 312 24.57 -0.96 -0.78
C MET A 312 24.80 -2.01 -1.87
N THR A 313 24.89 -3.31 -1.57
CA THR A 313 25.07 -4.33 -2.62
C THR A 313 23.85 -4.43 -3.54
N THR A 314 22.62 -4.39 -3.02
CA THR A 314 21.41 -4.35 -3.85
C THR A 314 21.21 -3.01 -4.56
N ALA A 315 21.54 -1.87 -3.93
CA ALA A 315 21.49 -0.56 -4.59
C ALA A 315 22.53 -0.43 -5.70
N ASN A 316 23.74 -0.98 -5.51
CA ASN A 316 24.80 -1.00 -6.52
C ASN A 316 24.47 -1.94 -7.69
N GLU A 317 23.80 -3.06 -7.46
CA GLU A 317 23.25 -3.91 -8.53
C GLU A 317 22.21 -3.14 -9.36
N LYS A 318 21.27 -2.44 -8.71
CA LYS A 318 20.30 -1.56 -9.41
C LYS A 318 20.98 -0.42 -10.15
N LEU A 319 22.04 0.15 -9.59
CA LEU A 319 22.87 1.15 -10.28
C LEU A 319 23.55 0.56 -11.52
N LEU A 320 24.06 -0.67 -11.45
CA LEU A 320 24.63 -1.35 -12.62
C LEU A 320 23.56 -1.55 -13.71
N HIS A 321 22.36 -1.96 -13.32
CA HIS A 321 21.22 -2.06 -14.24
C HIS A 321 20.84 -0.70 -14.84
N LEU A 322 20.86 0.37 -14.03
CA LEU A 322 20.61 1.74 -14.52
C LEU A 322 21.64 2.15 -15.56
N LYS A 323 22.93 1.88 -15.29
CA LYS A 323 24.01 2.15 -16.25
C LYS A 323 23.81 1.36 -17.55
N ASN A 324 23.44 0.08 -17.48
CA ASN A 324 23.16 -0.73 -18.66
C ASN A 324 21.98 -0.19 -19.46
N TYR A 325 20.87 0.13 -18.78
CA TYR A 325 19.69 0.71 -19.39
C TYR A 325 19.99 2.03 -20.10
N LEU A 326 20.78 2.92 -19.48
CA LEU A 326 21.20 4.17 -20.10
C LEU A 326 22.06 3.94 -21.36
N ARG A 327 22.95 2.94 -21.38
CA ARG A 327 23.71 2.58 -22.58
C ARG A 327 22.81 2.14 -23.73
N GLU A 328 21.77 1.36 -23.43
CA GLU A 328 20.79 0.90 -24.43
C GLU A 328 20.00 2.06 -25.05
N LEU A 329 19.75 3.14 -24.30
CA LEU A 329 19.09 4.34 -24.83
C LEU A 329 19.97 5.16 -25.78
N GLY A 330 21.29 4.98 -25.74
CA GLY A 330 22.26 5.59 -26.66
C GLY A 330 22.55 7.08 -26.42
N SER A 331 21.53 7.93 -26.42
CA SER A 331 21.62 9.36 -26.07
C SER A 331 20.34 9.81 -25.36
N VAL A 332 20.49 10.66 -24.35
CA VAL A 332 19.39 11.05 -23.46
C VAL A 332 19.33 12.55 -23.20
N ALA A 333 18.11 13.08 -23.20
CA ALA A 333 17.80 14.41 -22.69
C ALA A 333 17.12 14.23 -21.34
N VAL A 334 17.82 14.62 -20.27
CA VAL A 334 17.30 14.50 -18.90
C VAL A 334 16.47 15.74 -18.58
N ALA A 335 15.18 15.54 -18.29
CA ALA A 335 14.34 16.60 -17.74
C ALA A 335 14.82 16.95 -16.33
N PHE A 336 15.61 18.01 -16.22
CA PHE A 336 16.44 18.29 -15.05
C PHE A 336 15.86 19.43 -14.20
N SER A 337 15.43 19.11 -12.98
CA SER A 337 14.84 20.06 -12.03
C SER A 337 15.78 20.47 -10.89
N GLY A 338 16.98 19.89 -10.78
CA GLY A 338 17.89 20.13 -9.66
C GLY A 338 17.43 19.48 -8.33
N GLY A 339 16.39 18.64 -8.37
CA GLY A 339 16.01 17.79 -7.24
C GLY A 339 16.85 16.51 -7.17
N VAL A 340 16.90 15.88 -6.00
CA VAL A 340 17.74 14.69 -5.69
C VAL A 340 17.72 13.64 -6.82
N ASP A 341 16.53 13.26 -7.27
CA ASP A 341 16.36 12.17 -8.23
C ASP A 341 16.87 12.55 -9.62
N SER A 342 16.53 13.76 -10.07
CA SER A 342 16.96 14.27 -11.37
C SER A 342 18.47 14.55 -11.42
N THR A 343 19.07 15.01 -10.32
CA THR A 343 20.52 15.24 -10.20
C THR A 343 21.28 13.92 -10.24
N PHE A 344 20.81 12.93 -9.48
CA PHE A 344 21.39 11.58 -9.50
C PHE A 344 21.30 10.96 -10.90
N LEU A 345 20.10 10.97 -11.51
CA LEU A 345 19.91 10.43 -12.85
C LEU A 345 20.78 11.12 -13.90
N LEU A 346 20.85 12.46 -13.85
CA LEU A 346 21.68 13.24 -14.76
C LEU A 346 23.16 12.91 -14.60
N LYS A 347 23.65 12.80 -13.36
CA LYS A 347 25.05 12.46 -13.10
C LYS A 347 25.39 11.07 -13.62
N VAL A 348 24.57 10.06 -13.31
CA VAL A 348 24.80 8.70 -13.81
C VAL A 348 24.70 8.63 -15.34
N ALA A 349 23.76 9.37 -15.95
CA ALA A 349 23.67 9.46 -17.41
C ALA A 349 24.93 10.07 -18.03
N GLN A 350 25.47 11.15 -17.46
CA GLN A 350 26.70 11.75 -17.93
C GLN A 350 27.91 10.83 -17.76
N ASP A 351 28.05 10.16 -16.61
CA ASP A 351 29.17 9.22 -16.39
C ASP A 351 29.13 8.03 -17.37
N VAL A 352 27.95 7.65 -17.86
CA VAL A 352 27.76 6.50 -18.77
C VAL A 352 27.84 6.90 -20.24
N LEU A 353 27.27 8.04 -20.62
CA LEU A 353 27.06 8.43 -22.01
C LEU A 353 27.93 9.61 -22.45
N GLY A 354 28.61 10.28 -21.53
CA GLY A 354 29.39 11.50 -21.78
C GLY A 354 28.53 12.60 -22.38
N ASP A 355 29.02 13.24 -23.45
CA ASP A 355 28.36 14.34 -24.16
C ASP A 355 27.01 13.97 -24.80
N ARG A 356 26.68 12.67 -24.84
CA ARG A 356 25.37 12.18 -25.31
C ARG A 356 24.27 12.22 -24.25
N ALA A 357 24.60 12.65 -23.03
CA ALA A 357 23.63 12.99 -21.99
C ALA A 357 23.58 14.51 -21.81
N ILE A 358 22.46 15.12 -22.18
CA ILE A 358 22.22 16.56 -22.00
C ILE A 358 21.19 16.80 -20.89
N ALA A 359 21.33 17.93 -20.20
CA ALA A 359 20.31 18.41 -19.27
C ALA A 359 19.35 19.37 -20.00
N VAL A 360 18.05 19.24 -19.74
CA VAL A 360 17.05 20.23 -20.18
C VAL A 360 16.31 20.73 -18.95
N THR A 361 16.53 21.99 -18.61
CA THR A 361 15.93 22.65 -17.44
C THR A 361 14.82 23.59 -17.88
N VAL A 362 13.62 23.36 -17.35
CA VAL A 362 12.46 24.21 -17.62
C VAL A 362 12.49 25.43 -16.70
N LYS A 363 12.40 26.62 -17.28
CA LYS A 363 12.23 27.90 -16.57
C LYS A 363 10.77 28.35 -16.74
N SER A 364 10.07 28.56 -15.63
CA SER A 364 8.67 28.96 -15.63
C SER A 364 8.30 29.62 -14.29
N CYS A 365 7.27 30.46 -14.29
CA CYS A 365 6.79 31.18 -13.09
C CYS A 365 6.28 30.28 -11.95
N VAL A 366 6.09 28.99 -12.21
CA VAL A 366 5.68 28.00 -11.19
C VAL A 366 6.85 27.27 -10.54
N PHE A 367 8.08 27.50 -11.01
CA PHE A 367 9.30 26.95 -10.44
C PHE A 367 10.11 28.09 -9.80
N PRO A 368 10.60 27.91 -8.56
CA PRO A 368 11.43 28.93 -7.92
C PRO A 368 12.71 29.23 -8.70
N VAL A 369 13.10 30.50 -8.80
CA VAL A 369 14.34 30.95 -9.48
C VAL A 369 15.59 30.32 -8.87
N ARG A 370 15.58 30.08 -7.55
CA ARG A 370 16.67 29.40 -6.84
C ARG A 370 16.92 27.99 -7.39
N GLU A 371 15.87 27.24 -7.75
CA GLU A 371 16.01 25.86 -8.24
C GLU A 371 16.65 25.86 -9.63
N ALA A 372 16.27 26.80 -10.50
CA ALA A 372 16.92 26.99 -11.78
C ALA A 372 18.40 27.39 -11.62
N SER A 373 18.70 28.28 -10.66
CA SER A 373 20.08 28.71 -10.38
C SER A 373 20.95 27.57 -9.86
N GLU A 374 20.41 26.72 -8.99
CA GLU A 374 21.08 25.53 -8.47
C GLU A 374 21.31 24.48 -9.58
N ALA A 375 20.34 24.28 -10.48
CA ALA A 375 20.50 23.42 -11.64
C ALA A 375 21.60 23.94 -12.58
N ASP A 376 21.62 25.24 -12.84
CA ASP A 376 22.64 25.89 -13.68
C ASP A 376 24.04 25.75 -13.06
N PHE A 377 24.15 25.95 -11.74
CA PHE A 377 25.40 25.75 -11.00
C PHE A 377 25.89 24.31 -11.10
N PHE A 378 25.00 23.33 -10.90
CA PHE A 378 25.34 21.91 -10.98
C PHE A 378 25.86 21.52 -12.36
N CYS A 379 25.15 21.91 -13.44
CA CYS A 379 25.56 21.57 -14.79
C CYS A 379 26.92 22.20 -15.14
N ARG A 380 27.14 23.47 -14.76
CA ARG A 380 28.44 24.13 -14.98
C ARG A 380 29.58 23.45 -14.23
N LYS A 381 29.36 23.10 -12.96
CA LYS A 381 30.36 22.42 -12.11
C LYS A 381 30.76 21.06 -12.70
N GLU A 382 29.78 20.29 -13.18
CA GLU A 382 29.99 18.94 -13.71
C GLU A 382 30.35 18.92 -15.21
N GLY A 383 30.41 20.08 -15.88
CA GLY A 383 30.70 20.17 -17.32
C GLY A 383 29.60 19.57 -18.21
N ILE A 384 28.35 19.59 -17.74
CA ILE A 384 27.20 19.00 -18.44
C ILE A 384 26.56 20.04 -19.34
N LEU A 385 26.35 19.67 -20.61
CA LEU A 385 25.64 20.53 -21.56
C LEU A 385 24.17 20.67 -21.15
N GLN A 386 23.75 21.91 -20.88
CA GLN A 386 22.42 22.24 -20.40
C GLN A 386 21.70 23.16 -21.38
N TYR A 387 20.44 22.86 -21.66
CA TYR A 387 19.52 23.72 -22.41
C TYR A 387 18.39 24.21 -21.53
N HIS A 388 18.01 25.46 -21.72
CA HIS A 388 16.86 26.06 -21.03
C HIS A 388 15.64 26.05 -21.93
N TYR A 389 14.51 25.62 -21.38
CA TYR A 389 13.20 25.78 -22.01
C TYR A 389 12.37 26.77 -21.20
N GLU A 390 12.12 27.95 -21.76
CA GLU A 390 11.19 28.90 -21.16
C GLU A 390 9.76 28.52 -21.50
N ALA A 391 8.98 28.22 -20.46
CA ALA A 391 7.61 27.76 -20.58
C ALA A 391 6.66 28.73 -19.87
N ASP A 392 5.75 29.33 -20.64
CA ASP A 392 4.60 30.04 -20.08
C ASP A 392 3.49 29.03 -19.74
N VAL A 393 3.53 28.52 -18.51
CA VAL A 393 2.54 27.55 -18.03
C VAL A 393 1.18 28.18 -17.74
N LEU A 394 1.12 29.50 -17.50
CA LEU A 394 -0.14 30.20 -17.26
C LEU A 394 -0.94 30.37 -18.55
N ALA A 395 -0.25 30.45 -19.69
CA ALA A 395 -0.87 30.43 -21.02
C ALA A 395 -1.42 29.04 -21.42
N ILE A 396 -1.08 27.96 -20.70
CA ILE A 396 -1.65 26.64 -20.96
C ILE A 396 -3.13 26.66 -20.61
N HIS A 397 -3.98 26.35 -21.59
CA HIS A 397 -5.43 26.36 -21.43
C HIS A 397 -5.87 25.56 -20.20
N GLY A 398 -6.57 26.24 -19.29
CA GLY A 398 -7.11 25.65 -18.05
C GLY A 398 -6.13 25.52 -16.90
N PHE A 399 -4.81 25.74 -17.08
CA PHE A 399 -3.84 25.62 -15.98
C PHE A 399 -4.08 26.68 -14.88
N ALA A 400 -4.30 27.94 -15.29
CA ALA A 400 -4.48 29.06 -14.37
C ALA A 400 -5.74 28.92 -13.48
N GLU A 401 -6.76 28.21 -13.95
CA GLU A 401 -7.98 27.93 -13.18
C GLU A 401 -7.80 26.82 -12.13
N ASN A 402 -6.59 26.25 -12.04
CA ASN A 402 -6.17 25.28 -11.03
C ASN A 402 -7.09 24.04 -10.87
N PRO A 403 -7.46 23.35 -11.97
CA PRO A 403 -8.25 22.13 -11.88
C PRO A 403 -7.46 20.97 -11.27
N PHE A 404 -8.17 19.91 -10.89
CA PHE A 404 -7.57 18.70 -10.30
C PHE A 404 -6.53 18.03 -11.21
N ASP A 405 -6.64 18.20 -12.52
CA ASP A 405 -5.76 17.62 -13.54
C ASP A 405 -4.73 18.62 -14.09
N ARG A 406 -4.52 19.80 -13.47
CA ARG A 406 -3.55 20.81 -13.96
C ARG A 406 -2.16 20.24 -14.24
N CYS A 407 -1.71 19.30 -13.40
CA CYS A 407 -0.39 18.69 -13.49
C CYS A 407 -0.23 17.85 -14.76
N TYR A 408 -1.33 17.28 -15.27
CA TYR A 408 -1.33 16.58 -16.56
C TYR A 408 -1.09 17.56 -17.70
N HIS A 409 -1.88 18.62 -17.79
CA HIS A 409 -1.76 19.62 -18.86
C HIS A 409 -0.39 20.31 -18.86
N CYS A 410 0.09 20.70 -17.67
CA CYS A 410 1.41 21.27 -17.48
C CYS A 410 2.52 20.32 -17.96
N LYS A 411 2.60 19.09 -17.41
CA LYS A 411 3.65 18.14 -17.83
C LYS A 411 3.60 17.84 -19.33
N ARG A 412 2.40 17.72 -19.92
CA ARG A 412 2.26 17.44 -21.36
C ARG A 412 2.90 18.53 -22.22
N GLU A 413 2.65 19.81 -21.93
CA GLU A 413 3.26 20.92 -22.68
C GLU A 413 4.76 21.06 -22.41
N LEU A 414 5.19 20.85 -21.16
CA LEU A 414 6.62 20.91 -20.82
C LEU A 414 7.42 19.84 -21.57
N PHE A 415 6.95 18.59 -21.58
CA PHE A 415 7.64 17.51 -22.29
C PHE A 415 7.59 17.66 -23.81
N ARG A 416 6.56 18.28 -24.38
CA ARG A 416 6.55 18.67 -25.79
C ARG A 416 7.64 19.69 -26.13
N GLY A 417 7.87 20.66 -25.25
CA GLY A 417 9.00 21.60 -25.36
C GLY A 417 10.35 20.89 -25.31
N ILE A 418 10.53 19.99 -24.33
CA ILE A 418 11.75 19.18 -24.19
C ILE A 418 11.96 18.29 -25.43
N GLN A 419 10.89 17.73 -26.00
CA GLN A 419 10.96 16.94 -27.25
C GLN A 419 11.53 17.73 -28.41
N LYS A 420 11.14 19.00 -28.58
CA LYS A 420 11.69 19.87 -29.64
C LYS A 420 13.18 20.09 -29.47
N ILE A 421 13.64 20.32 -28.23
CA ILE A 421 15.07 20.49 -27.92
C ILE A 421 15.82 19.18 -28.19
N ALA A 422 15.32 18.05 -27.69
CA ALA A 422 15.95 16.74 -27.93
C ALA A 422 16.08 16.43 -29.43
N GLN A 423 15.03 16.70 -30.22
CA GLN A 423 15.05 16.52 -31.68
C GLN A 423 16.06 17.43 -32.37
N ALA A 424 16.12 18.72 -32.01
CA ALA A 424 17.07 19.67 -32.57
C ALA A 424 18.53 19.26 -32.34
N HIS A 425 18.80 18.61 -31.21
CA HIS A 425 20.13 18.12 -30.83
C HIS A 425 20.36 16.63 -31.13
N LYS A 426 19.46 15.99 -31.90
CA LYS A 426 19.57 14.58 -32.33
C LYS A 426 19.72 13.60 -31.16
N ILE A 427 19.03 13.88 -30.06
CA ILE A 427 18.99 13.04 -28.87
C ILE A 427 17.85 12.02 -29.00
N ALA A 428 18.15 10.75 -28.76
CA ALA A 428 17.26 9.63 -29.08
C ALA A 428 16.11 9.47 -28.08
N SER A 429 16.39 9.68 -26.78
CA SER A 429 15.43 9.43 -25.71
C SER A 429 15.32 10.60 -24.75
N ILE A 430 14.15 10.77 -24.15
CA ILE A 430 13.92 11.73 -23.07
C ILE A 430 13.65 10.94 -21.80
N ILE A 431 14.35 11.31 -20.74
CA ILE A 431 14.27 10.63 -19.45
C ILE A 431 13.92 11.61 -18.33
N GLU A 432 13.19 11.13 -17.33
CA GLU A 432 12.82 11.91 -16.15
C GLU A 432 12.97 11.12 -14.85
N GLY A 433 12.97 11.84 -13.72
CA GLY A 433 13.45 11.36 -12.43
C GLY A 433 12.44 10.59 -11.55
N SER A 434 11.28 10.17 -12.05
CA SER A 434 10.37 9.36 -11.24
C SER A 434 10.96 8.02 -10.83
N ASN A 435 10.62 7.61 -9.61
CA ASN A 435 11.19 6.45 -8.91
C ASN A 435 10.08 5.55 -8.31
N MET A 436 10.44 4.46 -7.64
CA MET A 436 9.47 3.47 -7.16
C MET A 436 8.47 3.99 -6.12
N ASP A 437 8.84 4.99 -5.32
CA ASP A 437 7.94 5.57 -4.32
C ASP A 437 6.78 6.36 -4.96
N ASP A 438 6.87 6.67 -6.27
CA ASP A 438 5.87 7.45 -6.99
C ASP A 438 4.66 6.61 -7.48
N LEU A 439 4.75 5.27 -7.46
CA LEU A 439 3.72 4.35 -7.98
C LEU A 439 2.41 4.31 -7.16
N GLY A 440 2.43 4.79 -5.92
CA GLY A 440 1.27 4.79 -5.02
C GLY A 440 0.51 6.11 -4.92
N ASP A 441 0.99 7.17 -5.58
CA ASP A 441 0.51 8.54 -5.42
C ASP A 441 -0.41 8.96 -6.58
N TYR A 442 -1.48 9.71 -6.30
CA TYR A 442 -2.35 10.24 -7.36
C TYR A 442 -1.62 11.38 -8.08
N ARG A 443 -0.96 11.04 -9.18
CA ARG A 443 -0.16 11.97 -9.98
C ARG A 443 -0.67 12.04 -11.42
N PRO A 444 -1.64 12.93 -11.71
CA PRO A 444 -2.15 13.15 -13.07
C PRO A 444 -1.05 13.39 -14.11
N GLY A 445 0.06 14.01 -13.68
CA GLY A 445 1.23 14.25 -14.51
C GLY A 445 1.93 12.99 -15.04
N MET A 446 1.87 11.85 -14.34
CA MET A 446 2.48 10.60 -14.81
C MET A 446 1.76 10.05 -16.05
N ARG A 447 0.46 10.36 -16.21
CA ARG A 447 -0.28 10.02 -17.42
C ARG A 447 0.34 10.68 -18.66
N ALA A 448 0.76 11.95 -18.56
CA ALA A 448 1.41 12.66 -19.66
C ALA A 448 2.79 12.07 -20.01
N VAL A 449 3.56 11.65 -19.01
CA VAL A 449 4.86 10.98 -19.21
C VAL A 449 4.67 9.71 -20.04
N ALA A 450 3.71 8.86 -19.65
CA ALA A 450 3.40 7.62 -20.35
C ALA A 450 2.85 7.86 -21.78
N GLU A 451 1.89 8.78 -21.94
CA GLU A 451 1.30 9.12 -23.24
C GLU A 451 2.34 9.66 -24.24
N LEU A 452 3.34 10.41 -23.78
CA LEU A 452 4.41 10.98 -24.61
C LEU A 452 5.60 10.05 -24.81
N GLY A 453 5.57 8.83 -24.24
CA GLY A 453 6.66 7.86 -24.35
C GLY A 453 7.95 8.30 -23.64
N ILE A 454 7.85 9.20 -22.65
CA ILE A 454 8.99 9.63 -21.84
C ILE A 454 9.36 8.49 -20.88
N LYS A 455 10.65 8.23 -20.72
CA LYS A 455 11.12 7.10 -19.90
C LYS A 455 11.45 7.53 -18.48
N SER A 456 11.26 6.63 -17.52
CA SER A 456 11.54 6.85 -16.10
C SER A 456 12.57 5.82 -15.61
N PRO A 457 13.88 5.98 -15.92
CA PRO A 457 14.88 4.94 -15.69
C PRO A 457 15.01 4.48 -14.24
N LEU A 458 14.88 5.40 -13.27
CA LEU A 458 14.99 5.05 -11.84
C LEU A 458 13.85 4.11 -11.42
N GLN A 459 12.65 4.32 -11.95
CA GLN A 459 11.51 3.43 -11.76
C GLN A 459 11.70 2.09 -12.49
N GLU A 460 12.22 2.10 -13.71
CA GLU A 460 12.49 0.89 -14.50
C GLU A 460 13.41 -0.08 -13.75
N VAL A 461 14.48 0.45 -13.13
CA VAL A 461 15.43 -0.36 -12.34
C VAL A 461 15.05 -0.54 -10.88
N LYS A 462 13.82 -0.13 -10.51
CA LYS A 462 13.24 -0.28 -9.19
C LYS A 462 14.04 0.40 -8.06
N LEU A 463 14.61 1.58 -8.32
CA LEU A 463 15.25 2.39 -7.29
C LEU A 463 14.20 3.12 -6.45
N TYR A 464 14.33 3.04 -5.14
CA TYR A 464 13.57 3.79 -4.15
C TYR A 464 14.33 5.05 -3.72
N LYS A 465 13.62 6.04 -3.19
CA LYS A 465 14.15 7.34 -2.76
C LYS A 465 15.29 7.21 -1.76
N LYS A 466 15.20 6.27 -0.82
CA LYS A 466 16.25 6.00 0.18
C LYS A 466 17.56 5.54 -0.50
N GLU A 467 17.46 4.65 -1.48
CA GLU A 467 18.60 4.14 -2.24
C GLU A 467 19.22 5.25 -3.10
N ILE A 468 18.38 6.08 -3.75
CA ILE A 468 18.83 7.23 -4.54
C ILE A 468 19.62 8.22 -3.67
N ARG A 469 19.16 8.51 -2.44
CA ARG A 469 19.88 9.38 -1.50
C ARG A 469 21.23 8.79 -1.09
N ALA A 470 21.29 7.50 -0.76
CA ALA A 470 22.53 6.82 -0.42
C ALA A 470 23.54 6.85 -1.59
N LEU A 471 23.09 6.48 -2.79
CA LEU A 471 23.94 6.55 -3.99
C LEU A 471 24.33 8.00 -4.33
N SER A 472 23.46 8.99 -4.08
CA SER A 472 23.80 10.41 -4.27
C SER A 472 24.90 10.87 -3.31
N GLN A 473 24.94 10.37 -2.07
CA GLN A 473 26.05 10.62 -1.14
C GLN A 473 27.35 10.00 -1.64
N GLU A 474 27.30 8.77 -2.16
CA GLU A 474 28.49 8.10 -2.73
C GLU A 474 29.06 8.87 -3.92
N TYR A 475 28.19 9.46 -4.75
CA TYR A 475 28.56 10.35 -5.86
C TYR A 475 28.91 11.78 -5.40
N GLN A 476 28.94 12.04 -4.08
CA GLN A 476 29.26 13.34 -3.48
C GLN A 476 28.36 14.48 -3.99
N LEU A 477 27.10 14.16 -4.32
CA LEU A 477 26.14 15.12 -4.82
C LEU A 477 25.57 15.94 -3.68
N ALA A 478 25.83 17.24 -3.66
CA ALA A 478 25.33 18.15 -2.61
C ALA A 478 23.78 18.13 -2.47
N SER A 479 23.06 17.69 -3.50
CA SER A 479 21.61 17.53 -3.47
C SER A 479 21.13 16.32 -2.66
N TRP A 480 22.00 15.44 -2.16
CA TRP A 480 21.60 14.16 -1.55
C TRP A 480 20.60 14.32 -0.40
N ASP A 481 20.72 15.39 0.40
CA ASP A 481 19.82 15.67 1.54
C ASP A 481 18.72 16.68 1.20
N LYS A 482 18.68 17.18 -0.04
CA LYS A 482 17.74 18.24 -0.41
C LYS A 482 16.28 17.78 -0.22
N PRO A 483 15.42 18.60 0.41
CA PRO A 483 14.00 18.31 0.50
C PRO A 483 13.34 18.22 -0.88
N SER A 484 12.30 17.39 -1.01
CA SER A 484 11.50 17.33 -2.24
C SER A 484 10.62 18.57 -2.33
N TYR A 485 10.99 19.52 -3.18
CA TYR A 485 10.16 20.69 -3.48
C TYR A 485 9.12 20.36 -4.56
N ALA A 486 7.90 20.82 -4.33
CA ALA A 486 6.83 20.79 -5.32
C ALA A 486 6.75 22.16 -6.02
N CYS A 487 6.14 22.21 -7.21
CA CYS A 487 5.86 23.47 -7.89
C CYS A 487 5.08 24.47 -7.00
N LEU A 488 5.28 25.76 -7.20
CA LEU A 488 4.60 26.83 -6.46
C LEU A 488 3.07 26.73 -6.59
N ALA A 489 2.57 26.26 -7.74
CA ALA A 489 1.14 26.02 -7.96
C ALA A 489 0.51 25.03 -6.95
N SER A 490 1.29 24.19 -6.26
CA SER A 490 0.78 23.32 -5.20
C SER A 490 0.38 24.05 -3.91
N ARG A 491 0.69 25.34 -3.78
CA ARG A 491 0.33 26.16 -2.60
C ARG A 491 -1.10 26.69 -2.64
N PHE A 492 -1.78 26.53 -3.77
CA PHE A 492 -3.14 27.00 -4.02
C PHE A 492 -4.15 25.87 -3.87
N ALA A 493 -5.30 26.15 -3.26
CA ALA A 493 -6.41 25.20 -3.22
C ALA A 493 -6.98 24.98 -4.62
N TYR A 494 -7.42 23.76 -4.93
CA TYR A 494 -8.02 23.47 -6.24
C TYR A 494 -9.19 24.42 -6.52
N GLY A 495 -9.27 24.91 -7.77
CA GLY A 495 -10.23 25.92 -8.19
C GLY A 495 -9.84 27.37 -7.84
N GLU A 496 -8.85 27.60 -6.97
CA GLU A 496 -8.32 28.95 -6.78
C GLU A 496 -7.46 29.35 -7.97
N LYS A 497 -7.83 30.47 -8.60
CA LYS A 497 -7.11 31.02 -9.74
C LYS A 497 -5.67 31.38 -9.38
N ILE A 498 -4.73 30.83 -10.16
CA ILE A 498 -3.29 31.07 -10.08
C ILE A 498 -2.95 32.25 -10.98
N THR A 499 -2.24 33.23 -10.44
CA THR A 499 -1.74 34.38 -11.18
C THR A 499 -0.24 34.58 -10.92
N THR A 500 0.42 35.33 -11.79
CA THR A 500 1.86 35.66 -11.67
C THR A 500 2.14 36.39 -10.36
N GLU A 501 1.26 37.30 -9.95
CA GLU A 501 1.38 38.07 -8.71
C GLU A 501 1.34 37.12 -7.51
N LYS A 502 0.33 36.26 -7.42
CA LYS A 502 0.21 35.30 -6.31
C LYS A 502 1.36 34.30 -6.26
N LEU A 503 1.85 33.83 -7.42
CA LEU A 503 3.04 32.97 -7.48
C LEU A 503 4.27 33.70 -6.92
N SER A 504 4.45 34.97 -7.28
CA SER A 504 5.53 35.81 -6.76
C SER A 504 5.42 36.03 -5.24
N MET A 505 4.21 36.21 -4.71
CA MET A 505 3.97 36.31 -3.27
C MET A 505 4.44 35.06 -2.53
N VAL A 506 4.06 33.88 -3.02
CA VAL A 506 4.46 32.59 -2.44
C VAL A 506 5.97 32.39 -2.52
N GLU A 507 6.57 32.64 -3.68
CA GLU A 507 8.01 32.48 -3.87
C GLU A 507 8.81 33.36 -2.92
N LYS A 508 8.47 34.66 -2.83
CA LYS A 508 9.13 35.61 -1.91
C LYS A 508 8.96 35.19 -0.45
N ALA A 509 7.76 34.72 -0.08
CA ALA A 509 7.49 34.29 1.29
C ALA A 509 8.29 33.02 1.66
N GLU A 510 8.29 32.00 0.79
CA GLU A 510 9.08 30.78 1.02
C GLU A 510 10.58 31.09 1.03
N GLN A 511 11.07 31.90 0.09
CA GLN A 511 12.47 32.34 0.04
C GLN A 511 12.89 33.03 1.34
N TYR A 512 12.06 33.93 1.87
CA TYR A 512 12.33 34.59 3.13
C TYR A 512 12.40 33.62 4.31
N LEU A 513 11.53 32.60 4.36
CA LEU A 513 11.57 31.57 5.40
C LEU A 513 12.85 30.73 5.30
N ILE A 514 13.31 30.40 4.09
CA ILE A 514 14.58 29.69 3.88
C ILE A 514 15.76 30.52 4.40
N GLU A 515 15.82 31.81 4.04
CA GLU A 515 16.85 32.74 4.52
C GLU A 515 16.78 32.94 6.04
N SER A 516 15.58 32.82 6.61
CA SER A 516 15.35 32.80 8.05
C SER A 516 15.68 31.46 8.70
N GLY A 517 16.18 30.49 7.93
CA GLY A 517 16.73 29.20 8.33
C GLY A 517 15.72 28.05 8.50
N PHE A 518 14.51 28.17 7.93
CA PHE A 518 13.55 27.07 7.85
C PHE A 518 13.87 26.20 6.63
N VAL A 519 14.17 24.92 6.84
CA VAL A 519 14.63 24.01 5.77
C VAL A 519 13.46 23.41 4.99
N GLN A 520 12.36 23.11 5.69
CA GLN A 520 11.18 22.51 5.12
C GLN A 520 9.96 23.35 5.49
N MET A 521 9.30 23.91 4.49
CA MET A 521 8.16 24.81 4.70
C MET A 521 7.26 24.84 3.47
N ARG A 522 6.01 25.28 3.68
CA ARG A 522 5.11 25.72 2.61
C ARG A 522 4.33 26.95 3.05
N VAL A 523 4.13 27.88 2.13
CA VAL A 523 3.23 29.03 2.34
C VAL A 523 2.00 28.83 1.47
N ARG A 524 0.91 28.33 2.06
CA ARG A 524 -0.36 28.11 1.35
C ARG A 524 -1.12 29.41 1.20
N VAL A 525 -1.76 29.58 0.06
CA VAL A 525 -2.58 30.76 -0.25
C VAL A 525 -4.05 30.41 -0.10
N HIS A 526 -4.78 31.27 0.60
CA HIS A 526 -6.25 31.24 0.72
C HIS A 526 -6.77 32.66 0.50
N GLY A 527 -6.98 33.07 -0.75
CA GLY A 527 -7.29 34.47 -1.06
C GLY A 527 -6.10 35.38 -0.75
N THR A 528 -6.24 36.26 0.25
CA THR A 528 -5.15 37.15 0.73
C THR A 528 -4.47 36.63 2.01
N LEU A 529 -4.84 35.44 2.48
CA LEU A 529 -4.26 34.80 3.66
C LEU A 529 -3.10 33.88 3.28
N ALA A 530 -1.96 34.05 3.97
CA ALA A 530 -0.85 33.10 3.98
C ALA A 530 -0.99 32.15 5.17
N ARG A 531 -1.08 30.84 4.90
CA ARG A 531 -1.01 29.79 5.93
C ARG A 531 0.33 29.08 5.84
N ILE A 532 1.16 29.25 6.86
CA ILE A 532 2.50 28.67 6.94
C ILE A 532 2.43 27.26 7.51
N GLU A 533 3.03 26.31 6.81
CA GLU A 533 3.22 24.92 7.22
C GLU A 533 4.73 24.65 7.39
N ILE A 534 5.19 24.34 8.61
CA ILE A 534 6.57 23.93 8.93
C ILE A 534 6.57 22.65 9.78
N PRO A 535 7.65 21.86 9.84
CA PRO A 535 7.77 20.74 10.78
C PRO A 535 7.60 21.17 12.24
N GLU A 536 7.08 20.29 13.09
CA GLU A 536 6.90 20.55 14.53
C GLU A 536 8.20 20.97 15.23
N VAL A 537 9.34 20.42 14.81
CA VAL A 537 10.66 20.76 15.34
C VAL A 537 11.03 22.24 15.18
N ASP A 538 10.40 22.95 14.24
CA ASP A 538 10.62 24.36 13.97
C ASP A 538 9.59 25.29 14.65
N PHE A 539 8.62 24.75 15.40
CA PHE A 539 7.52 25.52 16.00
C PHE A 539 8.03 26.53 17.03
N ASP A 540 8.90 26.10 17.94
CA ASP A 540 9.46 26.97 18.98
C ASP A 540 10.19 28.16 18.37
N ARG A 541 10.96 27.91 17.30
CA ARG A 541 11.68 28.95 16.55
C ARG A 541 10.71 29.95 15.90
N MET A 542 9.67 29.46 15.22
CA MET A 542 8.66 30.33 14.61
C MET A 542 7.93 31.19 15.65
N MET A 543 7.75 30.67 16.87
CA MET A 543 7.05 31.36 17.95
C MET A 543 7.91 32.36 18.73
N GLN A 544 9.23 32.37 18.52
CA GLN A 544 10.10 33.44 19.03
C GLN A 544 9.60 34.80 18.52
N LYS A 545 9.50 35.77 19.43
CA LYS A 545 8.84 37.06 19.17
C LYS A 545 9.48 37.78 17.99
N GLU A 546 10.80 37.79 17.92
CA GLU A 546 11.59 38.48 16.91
C GLU A 546 11.42 37.83 15.53
N VAL A 547 11.39 36.50 15.47
CA VAL A 547 11.17 35.73 14.23
C VAL A 547 9.76 35.97 13.72
N ARG A 548 8.75 35.75 14.58
CA ARG A 548 7.33 35.90 14.23
C ARG A 548 7.02 37.30 13.71
N GLN A 549 7.52 38.34 14.39
CA GLN A 549 7.27 39.73 13.99
C GLN A 549 7.86 40.04 12.61
N LYS A 550 9.08 39.59 12.33
CA LYS A 550 9.72 39.80 11.03
C LYS A 550 9.01 39.02 9.91
N VAL A 551 8.60 37.78 10.17
CA VAL A 551 7.81 36.98 9.22
C VAL A 551 6.50 37.67 8.89
N ILE A 552 5.74 38.12 9.90
CA ILE A 552 4.48 38.86 9.67
C ILE A 552 4.73 40.11 8.83
N GLN A 553 5.72 40.91 9.19
CA GLN A 553 6.04 42.14 8.46
C GLN A 553 6.36 41.84 6.99
N LYS A 554 7.27 40.90 6.73
CA LYS A 554 7.73 40.57 5.37
C LYS A 554 6.63 40.00 4.49
N LEU A 555 5.82 39.08 5.03
CA LEU A 555 4.71 38.52 4.26
C LEU A 555 3.63 39.58 3.95
N LYS A 556 3.40 40.55 4.84
CA LYS A 556 2.54 41.70 4.54
C LYS A 556 3.12 42.58 3.43
N GLU A 557 4.42 42.87 3.46
CA GLU A 557 5.13 43.60 2.40
C GLU A 557 5.02 42.87 1.03
N TYR A 558 4.93 41.54 1.04
CA TYR A 558 4.75 40.75 -0.17
C TYR A 558 3.31 40.71 -0.68
N GLY A 559 2.32 41.15 0.10
CA GLY A 559 0.92 41.30 -0.32
C GLY A 559 -0.09 40.42 0.42
N PHE A 560 0.29 39.75 1.51
CA PHE A 560 -0.66 38.99 2.33
C PHE A 560 -1.30 39.88 3.41
N ASP A 561 -2.62 39.81 3.58
CA ASP A 561 -3.33 40.58 4.63
C ASP A 561 -3.21 39.89 6.00
N TYR A 562 -3.33 38.56 5.98
CA TYR A 562 -3.36 37.70 7.16
C TYR A 562 -2.28 36.63 7.07
N ILE A 563 -1.53 36.46 8.15
CA ILE A 563 -0.50 35.43 8.28
C ILE A 563 -0.92 34.50 9.40
N THR A 564 -1.11 33.23 9.05
CA THR A 564 -1.52 32.19 9.98
C THR A 564 -0.53 31.03 9.97
N PHE A 565 -0.65 30.21 11.00
CA PHE A 565 0.20 29.07 11.24
C PHE A 565 -0.65 27.81 11.28
N ASP A 566 -0.29 26.79 10.50
CA ASP A 566 -0.98 25.50 10.55
C ASP A 566 -0.47 24.70 11.74
N LEU A 567 -1.34 24.50 12.73
CA LEU A 567 -1.02 23.77 13.97
C LEU A 567 -0.71 22.29 13.73
N GLN A 568 -1.11 21.72 12.59
CA GLN A 568 -0.78 20.35 12.21
C GLN A 568 0.59 20.25 11.51
N GLY A 569 1.25 21.40 11.29
CA GLY A 569 2.57 21.48 10.69
C GLY A 569 2.63 21.07 9.21
N TYR A 570 3.86 20.86 8.73
CA TYR A 570 4.12 20.41 7.37
C TYR A 570 3.67 18.96 7.16
N ARG A 571 2.82 18.74 6.15
CA ARG A 571 2.36 17.41 5.73
C ARG A 571 2.28 17.30 4.22
N THR A 572 2.68 16.15 3.67
CA THR A 572 2.53 15.87 2.24
C THR A 572 1.05 15.72 1.89
N GLY A 573 0.60 16.38 0.81
CA GLY A 573 -0.78 16.27 0.35
C GLY A 573 -1.82 17.03 1.17
N SER A 574 -1.44 17.97 2.06
CA SER A 574 -2.41 18.71 2.91
C SER A 574 -3.54 19.42 2.12
N MET A 575 -3.29 19.85 0.88
CA MET A 575 -4.30 20.48 0.01
C MET A 575 -5.28 19.49 -0.63
N ASN A 576 -5.02 18.18 -0.53
CA ASN A 576 -5.92 17.14 -1.01
C ASN A 576 -7.01 16.78 0.02
N GLU A 577 -6.85 17.17 1.29
CA GLU A 577 -7.80 16.85 2.37
C GLU A 577 -9.18 17.50 2.15
N VAL A 578 -9.22 18.63 1.45
CA VAL A 578 -10.47 19.33 1.08
C VAL A 578 -11.16 18.74 -0.15
N LEU A 579 -10.53 17.80 -0.86
CA LEU A 579 -11.18 17.03 -1.91
C LEU A 579 -12.11 16.03 -1.23
N THR A 580 -13.38 16.41 -1.08
CA THR A 580 -14.45 15.50 -0.66
C THR A 580 -14.55 14.37 -1.69
N GLN A 581 -14.51 13.13 -1.20
CA GLN A 581 -14.63 11.90 -2.01
C GLN A 581 -15.98 11.81 -2.73
#